data_AF-A0A0D3VGY3-F1
#
_entry.id   AF-A0A0D3VGY3-F1
#
_cell.length_a   1.000
_cell.length_b   1.000
_cell.length_c   1.000
_cell.angle_alpha   90.00
_cell.angle_beta   90.00
_cell.angle_gamma   90.00
#
_symmetry.space_group_name_H-M   'P 1'
#
loop_
_entity.id
_entity.type
_entity.pdbx_description
1 polymer ?
#
loop_
_entity_poly.entity_id
_entity_poly.type
_entity_poly.pdbx_seq_one_letter_code
_entity_poly.pdbx_strand_id
1 'polypeptide(L)' 'MNELELLLLKMWAEFGIEYIYKYKNRIKVFKREGLVSYELFCDLTYRMFTDVEDIANDDDLYPEDCKVSVTSLIESRSVS' A
#
# COMPACT_ATOMS: atom_id res chain seq x y z
N MET A 1 -0.62 14.57 -8.32
CA MET A 1 -0.61 13.48 -7.32
C MET A 1 -0.67 12.13 -8.01
N ASN A 2 -1.62 11.92 -8.94
CA ASN A 2 -1.71 10.68 -9.72
C ASN A 2 -0.38 10.28 -10.42
N GLU A 3 0.35 11.24 -11.00
CA GLU A 3 1.66 10.95 -11.63
C GLU A 3 2.74 10.44 -10.65
N LEU A 4 2.77 10.97 -9.42
CA LEU A 4 3.71 10.52 -8.39
C LEU A 4 3.35 9.12 -7.88
N GLU A 5 2.05 8.85 -7.66
CA GLU A 5 1.54 7.52 -7.32
C GLU A 5 1.92 6.51 -8.41
N LEU A 6 1.72 6.86 -9.68
CA LEU A 6 2.03 6.00 -10.80
C LEU A 6 3.54 5.70 -10.92
N LEU A 7 4.40 6.71 -10.73
CA LEU A 7 5.85 6.53 -10.71
C LEU A 7 6.29 5.56 -9.59
N LEU A 8 5.73 5.73 -8.40
CA LEU A 8 6.03 4.88 -7.25
C LEU A 8 5.57 3.43 -7.48
N LEU A 9 4.36 3.24 -8.03
CA LEU A 9 3.83 1.92 -8.36
C LEU A 9 4.69 1.20 -9.41
N LYS A 10 5.13 1.91 -10.46
CA LYS A 10 6.01 1.34 -11.49
C LYS A 10 7.35 0.91 -10.89
N MET A 11 7.95 1.75 -10.05
CA MET A 11 9.16 1.40 -9.33
C MET A 11 8.96 0.13 -8.49
N TRP A 12 7.89 0.04 -7.70
CA TRP A 12 7.60 -1.17 -6.92
C TRP A 12 7.41 -2.43 -7.77
N ALA A 13 6.71 -2.31 -8.90
CA ALA A 13 6.57 -3.42 -9.85
C ALA A 13 7.94 -3.88 -10.40
N GLU A 14 8.84 -2.96 -10.72
CA GLU A 14 10.21 -3.27 -11.17
C GLU A 14 11.05 -3.96 -10.07
N PHE A 15 10.78 -3.68 -8.80
CA PHE A 15 11.40 -4.35 -7.66
C PHE A 15 10.71 -5.67 -7.26
N GLY A 16 9.68 -6.11 -8.01
CA GLY A 16 8.98 -7.38 -7.76
C GLY A 16 7.97 -7.34 -6.61
N ILE A 17 7.52 -6.15 -6.21
CA ILE A 17 6.46 -6.00 -5.20
C ILE A 17 5.11 -6.20 -5.91
N GLU A 18 4.42 -7.29 -5.58
CA GLU A 18 3.13 -7.64 -6.20
C GLU A 18 1.94 -6.99 -5.51
N TYR A 19 2.03 -6.84 -4.18
CA TYR A 19 0.94 -6.37 -3.34
C TYR A 19 1.43 -5.33 -2.34
N ILE A 20 0.59 -4.35 -2.04
CA ILE A 20 0.83 -3.37 -0.98
C ILE A 20 -0.35 -3.30 -0.02
N TYR A 21 -0.05 -2.87 1.20
CA TYR A 21 -1.03 -2.48 2.22
C TYR A 21 -0.73 -1.06 2.68
N LYS A 22 -1.77 -0.29 3.00
CA LYS A 22 -1.63 1.08 3.49
C LYS A 22 -1.96 1.16 4.98
N TYR A 23 -1.14 1.92 5.70
CA TYR A 23 -1.42 2.29 7.09
C TYR A 23 -1.05 3.75 7.32
N LYS A 24 -1.96 4.56 7.91
CA LYS A 24 -1.66 5.95 8.30
C LYS A 24 -1.19 5.99 9.74
N ASN A 25 -0.07 6.69 9.95
CA ASN A 25 0.44 7.12 11.25
C ASN A 25 0.65 6.02 12.31
N ARG A 26 1.94 5.82 12.61
CA ARG A 26 2.50 4.87 13.57
C ARG A 26 2.33 3.43 13.14
N ILE A 27 3.48 2.78 12.96
CA ILE A 27 3.64 1.34 13.10
C ILE A 27 3.18 1.01 14.53
N LYS A 28 1.87 0.81 14.77
CA LYS A 28 1.42 -0.08 15.82
C LYS A 28 1.83 -1.46 15.31
N VAL A 29 3.10 -1.77 15.52
CA VAL A 29 3.81 -3.03 15.26
C VAL A 29 2.88 -4.06 14.67
N PHE A 30 2.91 -4.20 13.33
CA PHE A 30 2.09 -5.18 12.64
C PHE A 30 2.21 -6.50 13.38
N LYS A 31 1.06 -7.03 13.81
CA LYS A 31 0.92 -8.03 14.90
C LYS A 31 1.58 -9.40 14.61
N ARG A 32 2.39 -9.52 13.55
CA ARG A 32 2.99 -10.75 13.05
C ARG A 32 4.50 -10.61 12.80
N GLU A 33 5.27 -11.59 13.29
CA GLU A 33 6.65 -11.80 12.86
C GLU A 33 6.68 -12.22 11.38
N GLY A 34 7.60 -11.64 10.58
CA GLY A 34 7.85 -12.08 9.20
C GLY A 34 7.24 -11.22 8.09
N LEU A 35 6.43 -10.20 8.40
CA LEU A 35 6.05 -9.19 7.41
C LEU A 35 7.26 -8.32 7.10
N VAL A 36 7.71 -8.36 5.85
CA VAL A 36 8.91 -7.64 5.47
C VAL A 36 8.52 -6.25 4.98
N SER A 37 9.28 -5.23 5.40
CA SER A 37 8.95 -3.81 5.24
C SER A 37 8.64 -3.36 3.81
N TYR A 38 8.96 -4.15 2.78
CA TYR A 38 8.66 -3.84 1.39
C TYR A 38 7.21 -4.07 0.97
N GLU A 39 6.45 -4.93 1.66
CA GLU A 39 5.01 -5.09 1.42
C GLU A 39 4.18 -3.98 2.11
N LEU A 40 4.84 -3.21 2.99
CA LEU A 40 4.23 -2.23 3.87
C LEU A 40 4.51 -0.82 3.36
N PHE A 41 3.48 -0.13 2.85
CA PHE A 41 3.59 1.26 2.45
C PHE A 41 3.13 2.22 3.55
N CYS A 42 4.08 3.02 4.06
CA CYS A 42 3.80 4.10 5.00
C CYS A 42 3.50 5.40 4.24
N ASP A 43 2.22 5.74 4.11
CA ASP A 43 1.82 7.05 3.58
C ASP A 43 2.02 8.14 4.63
N LEU A 44 3.20 8.76 4.64
CA LEU A 44 3.53 9.89 5.52
C LEU A 44 2.69 11.14 5.22
N THR A 45 2.10 11.23 4.04
CA THR A 45 1.39 12.43 3.56
C THR A 45 -0.10 12.37 3.73
N TYR A 46 -0.66 11.21 4.13
CA TYR A 46 -2.09 10.86 4.19
C TYR A 46 -2.88 11.10 2.88
N ARG A 47 -2.22 11.54 1.81
CA ARG A 47 -2.81 12.04 0.57
C ARG A 47 -2.57 11.13 -0.63
N MET A 48 -1.66 10.16 -0.52
CA MET A 48 -1.40 9.20 -1.60
C MET A 48 -2.25 7.94 -1.40
N PHE A 49 -2.79 7.37 -2.48
CA PHE A 49 -3.58 6.14 -2.48
C PHE A 49 -4.78 6.24 -1.52
N THR A 50 -5.59 7.30 -1.64
CA THR A 50 -6.74 7.57 -0.75
C THR A 50 -7.87 6.53 -0.87
N ASP A 51 -7.90 5.83 -2.01
CA ASP A 51 -8.77 4.70 -2.34
C ASP A 51 -8.28 3.37 -1.77
N VAL A 52 -7.03 3.27 -1.33
CA VAL A 52 -6.52 2.10 -0.62
C VAL A 52 -6.88 2.23 0.86
N GLU A 53 -7.52 1.19 1.37
CA GLU A 53 -7.97 1.12 2.76
C GLU A 53 -6.79 1.22 3.74
N ASP A 54 -7.00 2.00 4.80
CA ASP A 54 -6.03 2.20 5.87
C ASP A 54 -6.35 1.27 7.04
N ILE A 55 -5.50 0.26 7.24
CA ILE A 55 -5.73 -0.79 8.22
C ILE A 55 -5.06 -0.54 9.58
N ALA A 56 -4.53 0.67 9.81
CA ALA A 56 -3.80 1.01 11.04
C ALA A 56 -4.62 0.91 12.34
N ASN A 57 -5.95 0.99 12.24
CA ASN A 57 -6.85 1.08 13.39
C ASN A 57 -7.89 -0.04 13.47
N ASP A 58 -7.90 -0.97 12.52
CA ASP A 58 -8.85 -2.06 12.54
C ASP A 58 -8.24 -3.27 13.24
N ASP A 59 -8.89 -3.75 14.30
CA ASP A 59 -8.35 -4.82 15.14
C ASP A 59 -8.58 -6.21 14.55
N ASP A 60 -9.52 -6.33 13.62
CA ASP A 60 -9.98 -7.60 13.01
C ASP A 60 -9.52 -7.79 11.56
N LEU A 61 -8.80 -6.83 10.96
CA LEU A 61 -8.29 -6.93 9.59
C LEU A 61 -6.89 -7.57 9.56
N TYR A 62 -6.74 -8.62 8.76
CA TYR A 62 -5.44 -9.18 8.42
C TYR A 62 -4.90 -8.53 7.15
N PRO A 63 -3.57 -8.39 6.99
CA PRO A 63 -3.00 -7.86 5.75
C PRO A 63 -3.63 -8.54 4.53
N GLU A 64 -3.63 -9.88 4.50
CA GLU A 64 -4.09 -10.68 3.37
C GLU A 64 -5.50 -10.34 2.85
N ASP A 65 -6.37 -9.80 3.72
CA ASP A 65 -7.74 -9.37 3.40
C ASP A 65 -7.79 -7.98 2.74
N CYS A 66 -6.74 -7.19 2.91
CA CYS A 66 -6.67 -5.77 2.54
C CYS A 66 -5.56 -5.45 1.53
N LYS A 67 -4.86 -6.46 0.99
CA LYS A 67 -3.85 -6.23 -0.06
C LYS A 67 -4.52 -5.72 -1.31
N VAL A 68 -3.84 -4.77 -1.92
CA VAL A 68 -4.15 -4.32 -3.27
C VAL A 68 -3.00 -4.68 -4.20
N SER A 69 -3.35 -5.14 -5.40
CA SER A 69 -2.36 -5.45 -6.43
C SER A 69 -1.73 -4.16 -6.96
N VAL A 70 -0.41 -4.13 -7.02
CA VAL A 70 0.34 -3.03 -7.65
C VAL A 70 -0.06 -2.88 -9.12
N THR A 71 -0.24 -3.98 -9.84
CA THR A 71 -0.66 -3.98 -11.24
C THR A 71 -2.04 -3.35 -11.42
N SER A 72 -3.02 -3.74 -10.61
CA SER A 72 -4.36 -3.15 -10.66
C SER A 72 -4.36 -1.66 -10.34
N LEU A 73 -3.52 -1.22 -9.40
CA LEU A 73 -3.36 0.20 -9.10
C LEU A 73 -2.76 0.97 -10.29
N ILE A 74 -1.72 0.42 -10.96
CA ILE A 74 -1.13 1.03 -12.17
C ILE A 74 -2.20 1.21 -13.26
N GLU A 75 -3.02 0.19 -13.50
CA GLU A 75 -4.11 0.26 -14.47
C GLU A 75 -5.10 1.37 -14.11
N SER A 76 -5.56 1.43 -12.86
CA SER A 76 -6.49 2.46 -12.39
C SER A 76 -5.95 3.90 -12.58
N ARG A 77 -4.64 4.08 -12.41
CA ARG A 77 -3.97 5.38 -12.51
C ARG A 77 -3.61 5.78 -13.92
N SER A 78 -3.47 4.82 -14.82
CA SER A 78 -3.15 5.05 -16.23
C SER A 78 -4.37 5.49 -17.06
N VAL A 79 -5.58 5.30 -16.53
CA VAL A 79 -6.86 5.66 -17.19
C VAL A 79 -7.44 6.98 -16.66
N SER A 80 -6.87 7.55 -15.58
CA SER A 80 -7.36 8.75 -14.89
C SER A 80 -6.66 10.04 -15.33
#